data_AF-A0A7Z9QG61-F1
#
_entry.id   AF-A0A7Z9QG61-F1
#
_cell.length_a   1.000
_cell.length_b   1.000
_cell.length_c   1.000
_cell.angle_alpha   90.00
_cell.angle_beta   90.00
_cell.angle_gamma   90.00
#
_symmetry.space_group_name_H-M   'P 1'
#
loop_
_entity.id
_entity.type
_entity.pdbx_description
1 polymer ?
#
loop_
_entity_poly.entity_id
_entity_poly.type
_entity_poly.pdbx_seq_one_letter_code
_entity_poly.pdbx_strand_id
1 'polypeptide(L)'
;MKTHNILHLSPSAMYHLFMKKVVIMGLTLFFFSCGDTVINTEKSVSDSNDDFKLTLTVSDEIVRLNDSIKLTAFVERKVHKDSIDGYVSMKMIIDAVGGTIDGHSFSSASNITVSMDDLTGSPFQALAFFLPKYSYNSSQKEYYSYMEKGHVSASFDGLFVSIPISMVEPR
;
A
#
# COMPACT_ATOMS: atom_id res chain seq x y z
N MET A 1 9.08 -77.34 16.28
CA MET A 1 9.96 -76.45 17.06
C MET A 1 11.17 -76.07 16.20
N LYS A 2 11.18 -74.86 15.65
CA LYS A 2 12.39 -74.15 15.18
C LYS A 2 12.03 -72.69 14.88
N THR A 3 12.17 -71.84 15.89
CA THR A 3 12.19 -70.39 15.71
C THR A 3 13.64 -69.97 15.56
N HIS A 4 14.05 -69.56 14.35
CA HIS A 4 15.33 -68.91 14.12
C HIS A 4 15.18 -67.41 14.36
N ASN A 5 15.62 -66.97 15.54
CA ASN A 5 15.95 -65.57 15.80
C ASN A 5 17.33 -65.29 15.23
N ILE A 6 17.49 -64.43 14.22
CA ILE A 6 18.69 -63.57 14.09
C ILE A 6 18.33 -62.31 13.28
N LEU A 7 18.26 -61.16 13.96
CA LEU A 7 18.77 -59.89 13.42
C LEU A 7 19.48 -59.19 14.58
N HIS A 8 20.69 -59.68 14.88
CA HIS A 8 21.62 -59.02 15.79
C HIS A 8 22.37 -57.96 14.98
N LEU A 9 21.79 -56.76 14.83
CA LEU A 9 22.51 -55.63 14.27
C LEU A 9 23.58 -55.16 15.28
N SER A 10 24.80 -54.95 14.80
CA SER A 10 25.89 -54.48 15.66
C SER A 10 25.60 -53.04 16.17
N PRO A 11 26.06 -52.68 17.38
CA PRO A 11 25.84 -51.34 17.94
C PRO A 11 26.34 -50.21 17.02
N SER A 12 27.42 -50.46 16.26
CA SER A 12 27.97 -49.54 15.25
C SER A 12 27.01 -49.29 14.08
N ALA A 13 26.34 -50.33 13.58
CA ALA A 13 25.35 -50.21 12.51
C ALA A 13 24.10 -49.44 12.97
N MET A 14 23.66 -49.64 14.21
CA MET A 14 22.59 -48.85 14.83
C MET A 14 22.97 -47.37 14.96
N TYR A 15 24.19 -47.07 15.40
CA TYR A 15 24.67 -45.70 15.55
C TYR A 15 24.73 -44.97 14.19
N HIS A 16 25.18 -45.67 13.15
CA HIS A 16 25.26 -45.11 11.80
C HIS A 16 23.89 -44.82 11.19
N LEU A 17 22.88 -45.66 11.47
CA LEU A 17 21.49 -45.45 11.07
C LEU A 17 20.84 -44.30 11.85
N PHE A 18 21.15 -44.16 13.15
CA PHE A 18 20.64 -43.07 13.98
C PHE A 18 21.21 -41.71 13.54
N MET A 19 22.53 -41.64 13.32
CA MET A 19 23.20 -40.42 12.83
C MET A 19 22.70 -39.99 11.44
N LYS A 20 22.44 -40.94 10.52
CA LYS A 20 21.85 -40.61 9.21
C LYS A 20 20.44 -40.00 9.34
N LYS A 21 19.60 -40.52 10.23
CA LYS A 21 18.25 -39.96 10.47
C LYS A 21 18.30 -38.56 11.09
N VAL A 22 19.23 -38.32 12.02
CA VAL A 22 19.43 -37.00 12.65
C VAL A 22 19.92 -35.97 11.63
N VAL A 23 20.84 -36.33 10.74
CA VAL A 23 21.33 -35.44 9.68
C VAL A 23 20.23 -35.09 8.67
N ILE A 24 19.39 -36.05 8.28
CA ILE A 24 18.25 -35.82 7.37
C ILE A 24 17.17 -34.94 8.02
N MET A 25 16.92 -35.14 9.31
CA MET A 25 15.94 -34.34 10.06
C MET A 25 16.46 -32.92 10.38
N GLY A 26 17.77 -32.74 10.52
CA GLY A 26 18.39 -31.41 10.63
C GLY A 26 18.39 -30.62 9.31
N LEU A 27 18.59 -31.30 8.17
CA LEU A 27 18.63 -30.65 6.85
C LEU A 27 17.25 -30.15 6.39
N THR A 28 16.16 -30.77 6.86
CA THR A 28 14.78 -30.36 6.52
C THR A 28 14.31 -29.11 7.27
N LEU A 29 14.93 -28.76 8.40
CA LEU A 29 14.58 -27.55 9.19
C LEU A 29 15.03 -26.25 8.52
N PHE A 30 15.99 -26.29 7.60
CA PHE A 30 16.46 -25.09 6.88
C PHE A 30 15.49 -24.61 5.78
N PHE A 31 14.51 -25.41 5.38
CA PHE A 31 13.56 -25.06 4.32
C PHE A 31 12.27 -24.39 4.82
N PHE A 32 12.09 -24.27 6.15
CA PHE A 32 11.01 -23.48 6.76
C PHE A 32 11.50 -22.13 7.28
N SER A 33 12.60 -21.60 6.72
CA SER A 33 12.86 -20.16 6.79
C SER A 33 11.66 -19.48 6.13
N CYS A 34 10.71 -19.09 6.97
CA CYS A 34 9.54 -18.29 6.63
C CYS A 34 10.04 -17.11 5.80
N GLY A 35 9.84 -17.18 4.49
CA GLY A 35 10.07 -16.04 3.63
C GLY A 35 9.14 -14.96 4.15
N ASP A 36 9.70 -13.92 4.76
CA ASP A 36 8.93 -12.74 5.16
C ASP A 36 8.17 -12.29 3.91
N THR A 37 6.87 -12.55 3.93
CA THR A 37 5.98 -12.08 2.88
C THR A 37 6.05 -10.56 2.98
N VAL A 38 6.67 -9.90 2.01
CA VAL A 38 6.73 -8.43 1.97
C VAL A 38 5.30 -7.94 2.04
N ILE A 39 4.92 -7.36 3.17
CA ILE A 39 3.56 -6.88 3.41
C ILE A 39 3.39 -5.66 2.51
N ASN A 40 2.66 -5.82 1.41
CA ASN A 40 2.27 -4.71 0.57
C ASN A 40 1.11 -3.98 1.25
N THR A 41 1.41 -2.83 1.85
CA THR A 41 0.44 -1.95 2.50
C THR A 41 -0.23 -0.98 1.52
N GLU A 42 0.24 -0.92 0.27
CA GLU A 42 -0.28 0.00 -0.73
C GLU A 42 -1.72 -0.35 -1.09
N LYS A 43 -2.56 0.69 -1.15
CA LYS A 43 -3.93 0.58 -1.61
C LYS A 43 -4.17 1.51 -2.78
N SER A 44 -4.89 1.01 -3.79
CA SER A 44 -5.34 1.81 -4.93
C SER A 44 -6.83 1.64 -5.20
N VAL A 45 -7.45 2.70 -5.68
CA VAL A 45 -8.82 2.75 -6.21
C VAL A 45 -8.81 3.51 -7.53
N SER A 46 -9.69 3.15 -8.47
CA SER A 46 -9.78 3.83 -9.76
C SER A 46 -11.21 3.96 -10.24
N ASP A 47 -11.47 5.00 -11.01
CA ASP A 47 -12.70 5.22 -11.75
C ASP A 47 -12.38 5.68 -13.18
N SER A 48 -13.32 5.56 -14.10
CA SER A 48 -13.11 5.94 -15.51
C SER A 48 -14.39 6.37 -16.20
N ASN A 49 -14.27 7.36 -17.08
CA ASN A 49 -15.28 7.74 -18.06
C ASN A 49 -14.78 7.33 -19.46
N ASP A 50 -15.40 7.84 -20.52
CA ASP A 50 -15.01 7.50 -21.89
C ASP A 50 -13.61 8.03 -22.24
N ASP A 51 -13.23 9.19 -21.70
CA ASP A 51 -12.03 9.93 -22.11
C ASP A 51 -10.82 9.73 -21.19
N PHE A 52 -11.05 9.43 -19.92
CA PHE A 52 -10.04 9.40 -18.87
C PHE A 52 -10.23 8.26 -17.86
N LYS A 53 -9.13 7.93 -17.20
CA LYS A 53 -9.10 7.10 -15.99
C LYS A 53 -8.41 7.86 -14.88
N LEU A 54 -9.03 7.91 -13.71
CA LEU A 54 -8.46 8.47 -12.50
C LEU A 54 -8.13 7.33 -11.53
N THR A 55 -6.91 7.31 -11.00
CA THR A 55 -6.46 6.35 -9.98
C THR A 55 -5.90 7.12 -8.79
N LEU A 56 -6.33 6.74 -7.58
CA LEU A 56 -5.77 7.23 -6.33
C LEU A 56 -5.08 6.06 -5.62
N THR A 57 -3.84 6.28 -5.21
CA THR A 57 -3.00 5.31 -4.51
C THR A 57 -2.50 5.91 -3.21
N VAL A 58 -2.53 5.13 -2.13
CA VAL A 58 -1.90 5.46 -0.84
C VAL A 58 -0.90 4.39 -0.45
N SER A 59 0.21 4.78 0.17
CA SER A 59 1.25 3.82 0.60
C SER A 59 0.81 2.91 1.75
N ASP A 60 -0.16 3.35 2.55
CA ASP A 60 -0.77 2.59 3.64
C ASP A 60 -2.17 3.16 3.92
N GLU A 61 -3.12 2.32 4.34
CA GLU A 61 -4.44 2.73 4.85
C GLU A 61 -4.39 3.07 6.35
N ILE A 62 -3.25 2.86 7.02
CA ILE A 62 -3.01 3.21 8.41
C ILE A 62 -1.87 4.22 8.51
N VAL A 63 -2.08 5.30 9.26
CA VAL A 63 -1.08 6.34 9.51
C VAL A 63 -0.98 6.63 10.99
N ARG A 64 0.25 6.77 11.50
CA ARG A 64 0.47 7.24 12.86
C ARG A 64 0.29 8.74 12.92
N LEU A 65 -0.25 9.27 14.02
CA LEU A 65 -0.52 10.71 14.13
C LEU A 65 0.72 11.58 13.89
N ASN A 66 1.91 11.12 14.28
CA ASN A 66 3.17 11.84 14.10
C ASN A 66 3.91 11.51 12.79
N ASP A 67 3.23 10.87 11.83
CA ASP A 67 3.80 10.44 10.57
C ASP A 67 2.94 10.93 9.39
N SER A 68 3.32 10.56 8.17
CA SER A 68 2.57 10.85 6.95
C SER A 68 2.51 9.62 6.06
N ILE A 69 1.48 9.55 5.21
CA ILE A 69 1.41 8.55 4.14
C ILE A 69 1.49 9.23 2.79
N LYS A 70 2.18 8.57 1.86
CA LYS A 70 2.32 9.03 0.48
C LYS A 70 1.01 8.79 -0.26
N LEU A 71 0.59 9.78 -1.04
CA LEU A 71 -0.58 9.78 -1.89
C LEU A 71 -0.15 10.04 -3.33
N THR A 72 -0.71 9.29 -4.27
CA THR A 72 -0.53 9.55 -5.69
C THR A 72 -1.89 9.58 -6.37
N ALA A 73 -2.24 10.72 -6.98
CA ALA A 73 -3.35 10.79 -7.92
C ALA A 73 -2.79 10.74 -9.35
N PHE A 74 -3.29 9.80 -10.15
CA PHE A 74 -2.84 9.52 -11.50
C PHE A 74 -4.01 9.61 -12.47
N VAL A 75 -3.85 10.40 -13.52
CA VAL A 75 -4.81 10.50 -14.62
C VAL A 75 -4.17 9.94 -15.88
N GLU A 76 -4.93 9.11 -16.58
CA GLU A 76 -4.57 8.58 -17.89
C GLU A 76 -5.62 8.99 -18.90
N ARG A 77 -5.17 9.53 -20.04
CA ARG A 77 -6.00 9.80 -21.21
C ARG A 77 -6.30 8.48 -21.93
N LYS A 78 -7.57 8.14 -22.15
CA LYS A 78 -7.99 6.90 -22.84
C LYS A 78 -8.17 7.05 -24.35
N VAL A 79 -8.30 8.27 -24.85
CA VAL A 79 -8.54 8.59 -26.27
C VAL A 79 -7.63 9.71 -26.74
N HIS A 80 -7.39 9.82 -28.05
CA HIS A 80 -6.70 11.00 -28.58
C HIS A 80 -7.48 12.27 -28.22
N LYS A 81 -6.79 13.39 -27.96
CA LYS A 81 -7.45 14.66 -27.57
C LYS A 81 -8.51 15.12 -28.56
N ASP A 82 -8.25 14.94 -29.85
CA ASP A 82 -9.21 15.33 -30.91
C ASP A 82 -10.50 14.48 -30.90
N SER A 83 -10.52 13.37 -30.17
CA SER A 83 -11.71 12.52 -29.99
C SER A 83 -12.59 12.95 -28.82
N ILE A 84 -12.12 13.87 -27.97
CA ILE A 84 -12.89 14.38 -26.84
C ILE A 84 -13.90 15.40 -27.37
N ASP A 85 -15.18 15.12 -27.16
CA ASP A 85 -16.26 16.05 -27.48
C ASP A 85 -16.64 16.89 -26.25
N GLY A 86 -16.78 18.20 -26.43
CA GLY A 86 -17.14 19.12 -25.36
C GLY A 86 -15.98 19.65 -24.50
N TYR A 87 -16.35 20.22 -23.35
CA TYR A 87 -15.41 20.86 -22.42
C TYR A 87 -14.94 19.88 -21.35
N VAL A 88 -13.62 19.74 -21.21
CA VAL A 88 -12.97 19.01 -20.12
C VAL A 88 -12.35 19.99 -19.15
N SER A 89 -12.63 19.80 -17.86
CA SER A 89 -11.94 20.55 -16.81
C SER A 89 -10.57 19.93 -16.57
N MET A 90 -9.50 20.56 -17.07
CA MET A 90 -8.11 20.13 -16.82
C MET A 90 -7.63 20.49 -15.39
N LYS A 91 -8.51 20.32 -14.41
CA LYS A 91 -8.30 20.63 -12.99
C LYS A 91 -8.57 19.40 -12.14
N MET A 92 -7.54 19.00 -11.40
CA MET A 92 -7.63 17.96 -10.40
C MET A 92 -7.75 18.58 -9.01
N ILE A 93 -8.53 17.93 -8.16
CA ILE A 93 -8.63 18.22 -6.73
C ILE A 93 -8.16 16.97 -5.99
N ILE A 94 -7.32 17.16 -4.97
CA ILE A 94 -7.02 16.18 -3.94
C ILE A 94 -7.50 16.78 -2.62
N ASP A 95 -8.27 16.02 -1.86
CA ASP A 95 -8.85 16.47 -0.58
C ASP A 95 -8.70 15.42 0.51
N ALA A 96 -8.77 15.86 1.76
CA ALA A 96 -8.58 15.05 2.95
C ALA A 96 -9.54 15.45 4.08
N VAL A 97 -10.03 14.44 4.80
CA VAL A 97 -10.77 14.62 6.06
C VAL A 97 -10.01 13.91 7.17
N GLY A 98 -9.83 14.61 8.30
CA GLY A 98 -9.04 14.14 9.44
C GLY A 98 -7.56 14.51 9.39
N GLY A 99 -7.13 15.14 8.30
CA GLY A 99 -5.76 15.59 8.09
C GLY A 99 -5.69 16.72 7.08
N THR A 100 -4.48 16.99 6.59
CA THR A 100 -4.19 17.95 5.53
C THR A 100 -3.41 17.29 4.41
N ILE A 101 -3.55 17.84 3.20
CA ILE A 101 -2.74 17.44 2.05
C ILE A 101 -1.50 18.34 1.96
N ASP A 102 -0.32 17.74 2.00
CA ASP A 102 0.94 18.41 1.71
C ASP A 102 1.41 18.03 0.29
N GLY A 103 1.41 18.99 -0.61
CA GLY A 103 1.68 18.77 -2.04
C GLY A 103 3.15 18.97 -2.39
N HIS A 104 3.74 18.04 -3.15
CA HIS A 104 5.15 18.15 -3.54
C HIS A 104 5.36 18.97 -4.84
N SER A 105 4.37 19.02 -5.74
CA SER A 105 4.54 19.62 -7.09
C SER A 105 3.41 20.55 -7.51
N PHE A 106 2.59 20.98 -6.56
CA PHE A 106 1.49 21.93 -6.79
C PHE A 106 1.33 22.84 -5.58
N SER A 107 0.90 24.08 -5.82
CA SER A 107 0.70 25.08 -4.76
C SER A 107 -0.63 24.95 -4.04
N SER A 108 -1.62 24.29 -4.67
CA SER A 108 -2.96 24.14 -4.12
C SER A 108 -3.55 22.80 -4.53
N ALA A 109 -3.88 21.97 -3.52
CA ALA A 109 -4.48 20.66 -3.72
C ALA A 109 -5.88 20.74 -4.36
N SER A 110 -6.57 21.88 -4.22
CA SER A 110 -7.90 22.12 -4.80
C SER A 110 -7.88 22.74 -6.20
N ASN A 111 -6.70 22.92 -6.81
CA ASN A 111 -6.58 23.54 -8.13
C ASN A 111 -5.33 23.06 -8.88
N ILE A 112 -5.13 21.75 -8.94
CA ILE A 112 -3.97 21.15 -9.62
C ILE A 112 -4.24 21.19 -11.13
N THR A 113 -3.40 21.90 -11.90
CA THR A 113 -3.50 21.91 -13.36
C THR A 113 -2.97 20.60 -13.91
N VAL A 114 -3.82 19.86 -14.62
CA VAL A 114 -3.45 18.62 -15.31
C VAL A 114 -2.93 18.97 -16.70
N SER A 115 -1.68 18.61 -16.98
CA SER A 115 -1.04 18.80 -18.28
C SER A 115 -0.51 17.47 -18.78
N MET A 116 -0.98 17.05 -19.95
CA MET A 116 -0.67 15.75 -20.58
C MET A 116 -0.52 15.96 -22.08
N ASP A 117 0.20 15.06 -22.73
CA ASP A 117 0.23 15.04 -24.20
C ASP A 117 -1.14 14.67 -24.78
N ASP A 118 -1.29 14.91 -26.08
CA ASP A 118 -2.55 14.75 -26.81
C ASP A 118 -2.86 13.28 -27.16
N LEU A 119 -1.94 12.35 -26.89
CA LEU A 119 -2.00 10.95 -27.29
C LEU A 119 -2.79 10.06 -26.32
N THR A 120 -3.39 8.98 -26.83
CA THR A 120 -3.93 7.92 -25.98
C THR A 120 -2.84 7.33 -25.08
N GLY A 121 -3.16 7.13 -23.80
CA GLY A 121 -2.27 6.63 -22.76
C GLY A 121 -1.41 7.71 -22.10
N SER A 122 -1.52 8.98 -22.51
CA SER A 122 -0.73 10.06 -21.90
C SER A 122 -1.05 10.22 -20.41
N PRO A 123 -0.02 10.21 -19.53
CA PRO A 123 -0.20 10.25 -18.10
C PRO A 123 -0.04 11.65 -17.51
N PHE A 124 -0.71 11.89 -16.38
CA PHE A 124 -0.38 12.92 -15.41
C PHE A 124 -0.35 12.33 -14.01
N GLN A 125 0.61 12.78 -13.20
CA GLN A 125 0.75 12.32 -11.82
C GLN A 125 0.89 13.52 -10.88
N ALA A 126 0.06 13.55 -9.83
CA ALA A 126 0.20 14.45 -8.69
C ALA A 126 0.63 13.65 -7.46
N LEU A 127 1.78 14.03 -6.89
CA LEU A 127 2.33 13.45 -5.67
C LEU A 127 2.03 14.37 -4.48
N ALA A 128 1.51 13.77 -3.41
CA ALA A 128 1.20 14.46 -2.17
C ALA A 128 1.38 13.55 -0.95
N PHE A 129 1.22 14.11 0.24
CA PHE A 129 1.24 13.39 1.50
C PHE A 129 0.02 13.75 2.33
N PHE A 130 -0.57 12.76 3.00
CA PHE A 130 -1.60 12.99 4.00
C PHE A 130 -0.93 13.10 5.37
N LEU A 131 -1.17 14.23 6.04
CA LEU A 131 -0.69 14.50 7.38
C LEU A 131 -1.90 14.51 8.34
N PRO A 132 -1.99 13.59 9.31
CA PRO A 132 -3.03 13.60 10.31
C PRO A 132 -3.10 14.94 11.06
N LYS A 133 -4.30 15.40 11.35
CA LYS A 133 -4.51 16.56 12.22
C LYS A 133 -4.83 16.06 13.62
N TYR A 134 -4.03 16.51 14.59
CA TYR A 134 -4.17 16.15 15.99
C TYR A 134 -3.71 17.29 16.89
N SER A 135 -4.01 17.17 18.18
CA SER A 135 -3.40 17.96 19.24
C SER A 135 -2.60 17.04 20.16
N TYR A 136 -1.53 17.56 20.75
CA TYR A 136 -0.67 16.79 21.66
C TYR A 136 -0.48 17.52 22.98
N ASN A 137 -0.72 16.83 24.09
CA ASN A 137 -0.47 17.34 25.43
C ASN A 137 0.92 16.86 25.89
N SER A 138 1.89 17.78 25.97
CA SER A 138 3.25 17.45 26.38
C SER A 138 3.38 17.04 27.86
N SER A 139 2.50 17.53 28.74
CA SER A 139 2.51 17.20 30.17
C SER A 139 1.97 15.80 30.44
N GLN A 140 0.90 15.41 29.75
CA GLN A 140 0.26 14.09 29.89
C GLN A 140 0.81 13.05 28.89
N LYS A 141 1.60 13.50 27.90
CA LYS A 141 2.13 12.69 26.78
C LYS A 141 1.04 11.97 26.01
N GLU A 142 -0.02 12.70 25.68
CA GLU A 142 -1.25 12.15 25.10
C GLU A 142 -1.64 12.90 23.82
N TYR A 143 -2.14 12.15 22.84
CA TYR A 143 -2.72 12.68 21.61
C TYR A 143 -4.24 12.82 21.77
N TYR A 144 -4.80 13.93 21.33
CA TYR A 144 -6.24 14.19 21.43
C TYR A 144 -6.74 15.03 20.24
N SER A 145 -8.06 15.18 20.12
CA SER A 145 -8.70 15.96 19.04
C SER A 145 -8.29 15.51 17.63
N TYR A 146 -8.03 14.22 17.44
CA TYR A 146 -7.83 13.61 16.14
C TYR A 146 -9.05 12.76 15.77
N MET A 147 -9.22 12.51 14.48
CA MET A 147 -10.25 11.60 14.01
C MET A 147 -9.63 10.22 13.81
N GLU A 148 -10.23 9.15 14.31
CA GLU A 148 -9.69 7.79 14.13
C GLU A 148 -9.83 7.29 12.67
N LYS A 149 -10.85 7.76 11.95
CA LYS A 149 -11.19 7.35 10.58
C LYS A 149 -11.33 8.56 9.67
N GLY A 150 -10.27 8.84 8.92
CA GLY A 150 -10.24 9.83 7.85
C GLY A 150 -10.48 9.23 6.47
N HIS A 151 -10.31 10.08 5.47
CA HIS A 151 -10.23 9.65 4.08
C HIS A 151 -9.43 10.64 3.27
N VAL A 152 -8.89 10.15 2.17
CA VAL A 152 -8.33 10.95 1.09
C VAL A 152 -9.15 10.71 -0.16
N SER A 153 -9.30 11.74 -0.98
CA SER A 153 -10.03 11.65 -2.24
C SER A 153 -9.32 12.41 -3.34
N ALA A 154 -9.62 12.01 -4.57
CA ALA A 154 -9.21 12.74 -5.76
C ALA A 154 -10.40 12.86 -6.71
N SER A 155 -10.50 13.99 -7.40
CA SER A 155 -11.48 14.18 -8.46
C SER A 155 -10.86 14.85 -9.67
N PHE A 156 -11.31 14.44 -10.85
CA PHE A 156 -10.90 14.98 -12.14
C PHE A 156 -12.00 14.73 -13.17
N ASP A 157 -12.45 15.78 -13.86
CA ASP A 157 -13.39 15.68 -14.98
C ASP A 157 -14.63 14.79 -14.71
N GLY A 158 -15.31 15.04 -13.59
CA GLY A 158 -16.49 14.28 -13.18
C GLY A 158 -16.20 12.91 -12.55
N LEU A 159 -14.95 12.44 -12.57
CA LEU A 159 -14.52 11.24 -11.84
C LEU A 159 -14.25 11.58 -10.38
N PHE A 160 -14.58 10.65 -9.47
CA PHE A 160 -14.35 10.77 -8.05
C PHE A 160 -13.90 9.43 -7.46
N VAL A 161 -12.80 9.44 -6.71
CA VAL A 161 -12.29 8.26 -6.01
C VAL A 161 -11.88 8.62 -4.59
N SER A 162 -12.02 7.67 -3.66
CA SER A 162 -11.68 7.89 -2.25
C SER A 162 -11.13 6.63 -1.58
N ILE A 163 -10.19 6.81 -0.65
CA ILE A 163 -9.65 5.75 0.20
C ILE A 163 -9.81 6.17 1.67
N PRO A 164 -10.40 5.32 2.54
CA PRO A 164 -10.45 5.58 3.97
C PRO A 164 -9.06 5.41 4.61
N ILE A 165 -8.72 6.27 5.56
CA ILE A 165 -7.45 6.25 6.29
C ILE A 165 -7.72 6.07 7.78
N SER A 166 -7.07 5.09 8.39
CA SER A 166 -7.12 4.87 9.84
C SER A 166 -5.96 5.59 10.50
N MET A 167 -6.27 6.52 11.39
CA MET A 167 -5.27 7.23 12.19
C MET A 167 -5.11 6.55 13.53
N VAL A 168 -3.86 6.30 13.94
CA VAL A 168 -3.54 5.61 15.18
C VAL A 168 -2.50 6.37 15.98
N GLU A 169 -2.57 6.28 17.29
CA GLU A 169 -1.55 6.85 18.15
C GLU A 169 -0.18 6.20 17.91
N PRO A 170 0.91 6.97 17.99
CA PRO A 170 2.25 6.43 17.95
C PRO A 170 2.50 5.52 19.16
N ARG A 171 3.09 4.35 18.92
CA ARG A 171 3.52 3.41 19.96
C ARG A 171 4.90 3.76 20.51
#